data_AF-A0AAZ1XA69-F1
#
_entry.id   AF-A0AAZ1XA69-F1
#
_cell.length_a   1.000
_cell.length_b   1.000
_cell.length_c   1.000
_cell.angle_alpha   90.00
_cell.angle_beta   90.00
_cell.angle_gamma   90.00
#
_symmetry.space_group_name_H-M   'P 1'
#
loop_
_entity.id
_entity.type
_entity.pdbx_description
1 polymer ?
#
loop_
_entity_poly.entity_id
_entity_poly.type
_entity_poly.pdbx_seq_one_letter_code
_entity_poly.pdbx_strand_id
1 'polypeptide(L)'
;MMTTSSRMWCFLLFTVILPIVPTLTEVVSSVSDCNEFLLDAKPPEIPDILNGNNILDQNRYKPICQTYRNSKKFLTLYDIENRIPVFSAYKYTGETTQKRPETPWMIEPQLEDRDTNNMRDEKYLNQACDYDYKDNKDYNRGHLFPACHAKDPNDKISTFTFTNIVPQAITFNSGSWERMETCIKCVLKNYCFNNNNVLEGFVVTGSVPSGDNKLKNRVNIPSILWSAFCCYNRNNKKWLASAHWGDNTAESEPIFMKTKTLNELYQELGIKVFPETSCPLSETVADYYKALPKTCQCLLPPLHTSASPTTSATAFPTISTTATTKITTNTIPRITAPQTYCSIRPYIQFLGHLTKSGLRGCFDLCGNRFEALSSVRTMSRETMQCYRLCRRFFSGVFTGIHHDY
;
A
#
# COMPACT_ATOMS: atom_id res chain seq x y z
N MET A 1 82.93 19.49 -17.85
CA MET A 1 82.19 18.70 -16.84
C MET A 1 81.04 19.55 -16.33
N MET A 2 79.83 19.32 -16.84
CA MET A 2 78.60 19.90 -16.31
C MET A 2 77.51 18.85 -16.48
N THR A 3 76.97 18.44 -15.34
CA THR A 3 75.97 17.39 -15.14
C THR A 3 74.58 17.92 -15.47
N THR A 4 73.88 17.30 -16.41
CA THR A 4 72.46 17.57 -16.64
C THR A 4 71.60 16.56 -15.90
N SER A 5 70.86 17.08 -14.93
CA SER A 5 69.95 16.37 -14.03
C SER A 5 68.70 15.91 -14.79
N SER A 6 68.47 14.59 -14.82
CA SER A 6 67.21 13.97 -15.25
C SER A 6 66.15 14.18 -14.17
N ARG A 7 65.17 15.06 -14.42
CA ARG A 7 63.96 15.15 -13.60
C ARG A 7 62.92 14.16 -14.13
N MET A 8 62.85 13.02 -13.44
CA MET A 8 61.79 12.03 -13.57
C MET A 8 60.47 12.63 -13.07
N TRP A 9 59.55 12.98 -13.98
CA TRP A 9 58.19 13.37 -13.63
C TRP A 9 57.38 12.11 -13.29
N CYS A 10 57.22 11.85 -12.00
CA CYS A 10 56.18 10.95 -11.49
C CYS A 10 54.81 11.58 -11.76
N PHE A 11 54.10 11.09 -12.79
CA PHE A 11 52.67 11.31 -12.92
C PHE A 11 51.96 10.56 -11.78
N LEU A 12 51.67 11.26 -10.68
CA LEU A 12 50.71 10.81 -9.69
C LEU A 12 49.33 10.80 -10.35
N LEU A 13 48.92 9.61 -10.82
CA LEU A 13 47.52 9.29 -11.10
C LEU A 13 46.75 9.43 -9.79
N PHE A 14 46.21 10.62 -9.53
CA PHE A 14 45.13 10.80 -8.57
C PHE A 14 43.91 10.08 -9.14
N THR A 15 43.78 8.79 -8.80
CA THR A 15 42.49 8.13 -8.83
C THR A 15 41.61 8.84 -7.81
N VAL A 16 40.81 9.79 -8.29
CA VAL A 16 39.69 10.35 -7.52
C VAL A 16 38.73 9.18 -7.31
N ILE A 17 38.91 8.48 -6.20
CA ILE A 17 37.90 7.57 -5.67
C ILE A 17 36.78 8.51 -5.18
N LEU A 18 35.85 8.82 -6.08
CA LEU A 18 34.56 9.37 -5.69
C LEU A 18 34.02 8.44 -4.60
N PRO A 19 33.74 8.92 -3.37
CA PRO A 19 33.07 8.09 -2.40
C PRO A 19 31.77 7.66 -3.05
N ILE A 20 31.55 6.34 -3.12
CA ILE A 20 30.26 5.76 -3.48
C ILE A 20 29.33 6.23 -2.36
N VAL A 21 28.64 7.36 -2.57
CA VAL A 21 27.66 7.89 -1.63
C VAL A 21 26.59 6.81 -1.50
N PRO A 22 26.41 6.19 -0.32
CA PRO A 22 25.29 5.30 -0.10
C PRO A 22 24.02 6.12 -0.31
N THR A 23 23.17 5.66 -1.21
CA THR A 23 21.88 6.26 -1.56
C THR A 23 21.01 6.41 -0.30
N LEU A 24 20.76 7.64 0.11
CA LEU A 24 20.27 7.96 1.45
C LEU A 24 19.04 8.87 1.32
N THR A 25 17.87 8.35 1.69
CA THR A 25 16.61 9.11 1.85
C THR A 25 16.77 10.17 2.92
N GLU A 26 16.70 11.44 2.56
CA GLU A 26 16.98 12.55 3.48
C GLU A 26 15.86 12.72 4.52
N VAL A 27 16.15 12.43 5.79
CA VAL A 27 15.38 12.97 6.91
C VAL A 27 15.76 14.44 6.99
N VAL A 28 14.81 15.30 6.66
CA VAL A 28 15.05 16.73 6.47
C VAL A 28 14.70 17.53 7.71
N SER A 29 15.06 18.82 7.72
CA SER A 29 14.75 19.72 8.83
C SER A 29 13.34 20.32 8.72
N SER A 30 12.80 20.40 7.49
CA SER A 30 11.51 21.00 7.21
C SER A 30 10.75 20.24 6.12
N VAL A 31 9.43 20.25 6.22
CA VAL A 31 8.53 19.78 5.15
C VAL A 31 8.73 20.56 3.84
N SER A 32 9.22 21.80 3.92
CA SER A 32 9.51 22.64 2.75
C SER A 32 10.64 22.09 1.89
N ASP A 33 11.53 21.26 2.44
CA ASP A 33 12.64 20.64 1.69
C ASP A 33 12.13 19.61 0.66
N CYS A 34 10.85 19.20 0.77
CA CYS A 34 10.14 18.31 -0.15
C CYS A 34 8.90 18.98 -0.78
N ASN A 35 8.92 20.30 -0.96
CA ASN A 35 7.75 21.08 -1.38
C ASN A 35 7.18 20.75 -2.77
N GLU A 36 7.91 20.04 -3.62
CA GLU A 36 7.45 19.62 -4.97
C GLU A 36 6.22 18.69 -4.95
N PHE A 37 5.94 18.07 -3.80
CA PHE A 37 4.77 17.22 -3.56
C PHE A 37 3.60 17.95 -2.90
N LEU A 38 3.78 19.23 -2.56
CA LEU A 38 2.79 20.08 -1.91
C LEU A 38 2.20 21.07 -2.91
N LEU A 39 0.88 21.23 -2.89
CA LEU A 39 0.22 22.22 -3.72
C LEU A 39 0.67 23.61 -3.27
N ASP A 40 1.12 24.44 -4.22
CA ASP A 40 1.67 25.78 -3.99
C ASP A 40 2.80 25.82 -2.96
N ALA A 41 3.53 24.70 -2.79
CA ALA A 41 4.57 24.52 -1.77
C ALA A 41 4.07 24.70 -0.32
N LYS A 42 2.77 24.55 -0.07
CA LYS A 42 2.15 24.71 1.26
C LYS A 42 1.81 23.36 1.89
N PRO A 43 2.36 23.05 3.08
CA PRO A 43 2.02 21.81 3.77
C PRO A 43 0.63 21.89 4.42
N PRO A 44 0.03 20.74 4.79
CA PRO A 44 -1.15 20.71 5.65
C PRO A 44 -0.91 21.42 6.99
N GLU A 45 -1.94 22.07 7.53
CA GLU A 45 -1.97 22.47 8.95
C GLU A 45 -2.64 21.34 9.75
N ILE A 46 -1.92 20.79 10.72
CA ILE A 46 -2.35 19.70 11.60
C ILE A 46 -2.22 20.17 13.05
N PRO A 47 -3.32 20.20 13.83
CA PRO A 47 -3.31 20.66 15.22
C PRO A 47 -2.22 19.98 16.04
N ASP A 48 -1.55 20.77 16.87
CA ASP A 48 -0.49 20.33 17.79
C ASP A 48 0.74 19.63 17.15
N ILE A 49 0.81 19.56 15.81
CA ILE A 49 1.87 18.85 15.08
C ILE A 49 2.58 19.78 14.09
N LEU A 50 1.84 20.39 13.16
CA LEU A 50 2.38 21.15 12.04
C LEU A 50 1.53 22.39 11.77
N ASN A 51 2.10 23.58 11.93
CA ASN A 51 1.45 24.84 11.58
C ASN A 51 2.29 25.57 10.52
N GLY A 52 1.81 25.56 9.28
CA GLY A 52 2.62 25.97 8.13
C GLY A 52 3.89 25.11 8.06
N ASN A 53 5.06 25.75 7.97
CA ASN A 53 6.35 25.03 7.95
C ASN A 53 6.92 24.73 9.36
N ASN A 54 6.21 25.09 10.43
CA ASN A 54 6.67 24.89 11.79
C ASN A 54 6.18 23.56 12.36
N ILE A 55 7.09 22.60 12.49
CA ILE A 55 6.86 21.35 13.24
C ILE A 55 6.99 21.67 14.73
N LEU A 56 5.91 21.50 15.50
CA LEU A 56 5.86 21.97 16.89
C LEU A 56 6.75 21.14 17.83
N ASP A 57 6.91 19.84 17.55
CA ASP A 57 7.85 18.96 18.24
C ASP A 57 8.78 18.28 17.23
N GLN A 58 9.92 18.93 16.95
CA GLN A 58 10.94 18.40 16.06
C GLN A 58 11.69 17.18 16.63
N ASN A 59 11.58 16.90 17.94
CA ASN A 59 12.19 15.69 18.51
C ASN A 59 11.39 14.46 18.12
N ARG A 60 10.06 14.59 18.08
CA ARG A 60 9.13 13.52 17.72
C ARG A 60 8.84 13.41 16.23
N TYR A 61 8.46 14.51 15.58
CA TYR A 61 7.98 14.47 14.20
C TYR A 61 9.12 14.72 13.22
N LYS A 62 9.33 13.77 12.31
CA LYS A 62 10.44 13.78 11.34
C LYS A 62 9.91 13.91 9.92
N PRO A 63 10.18 15.01 9.20
CA PRO A 63 9.86 15.12 7.79
C PRO A 63 10.88 14.32 6.97
N ILE A 64 10.39 13.61 5.95
CA ILE A 64 11.18 12.68 5.15
C ILE A 64 10.89 12.94 3.67
N CYS A 65 11.94 13.32 2.91
CA CYS A 65 11.88 13.34 1.45
C CYS A 65 12.14 11.92 0.94
N GLN A 66 11.08 11.13 0.80
CA GLN A 66 11.18 9.72 0.41
C GLN A 66 11.86 9.61 -0.95
N THR A 67 13.03 8.97 -0.97
CA THR A 67 13.93 8.98 -2.12
C THR A 67 14.24 7.55 -2.54
N TYR A 68 14.14 7.28 -3.83
CA TYR A 68 14.53 6.00 -4.39
C TYR A 68 15.37 6.21 -5.63
N ARG A 69 16.55 5.58 -5.68
CA ARG A 69 17.56 5.76 -6.74
C ARG A 69 17.90 7.24 -7.00
N ASN A 70 18.16 7.99 -5.94
CA ASN A 70 18.55 9.41 -5.97
C ASN A 70 17.49 10.36 -6.56
N SER A 71 16.23 9.96 -6.57
CA SER A 71 15.10 10.80 -6.95
C SER A 71 14.10 10.85 -5.80
N LYS A 72 13.73 12.05 -5.38
CA LYS A 72 12.61 12.30 -4.46
C LYS A 72 11.32 11.80 -5.11
N LYS A 73 10.45 11.15 -4.33
CA LYS A 73 9.26 10.44 -4.80
C LYS A 73 7.98 10.94 -4.13
N PHE A 74 8.04 11.22 -2.84
CA PHE A 74 6.94 11.79 -2.05
C PHE A 74 7.47 12.35 -0.73
N LEU A 75 6.64 13.12 -0.02
CA LEU A 75 6.91 13.61 1.32
C LEU A 75 6.17 12.73 2.33
N THR A 76 6.82 12.40 3.44
CA THR A 76 6.16 11.84 4.63
C THR A 76 6.53 12.69 5.85
N LEU A 77 5.55 13.08 6.67
CA LEU A 77 5.79 13.51 8.05
C LEU A 77 5.55 12.32 8.97
N TYR A 78 6.60 11.88 9.68
CA TYR A 78 6.60 10.64 10.44
C TYR A 78 6.62 10.87 11.94
N ASP A 79 5.81 10.13 12.70
CA ASP A 79 5.79 10.16 14.17
C ASP A 79 6.61 8.99 14.71
N ILE A 80 7.79 9.27 15.27
CA ILE A 80 8.70 8.22 15.76
C ILE A 80 8.21 7.56 17.06
N GLU A 81 7.36 8.23 17.85
CA GLU A 81 6.82 7.66 19.09
C GLU A 81 5.74 6.62 18.78
N ASN A 82 4.84 6.95 17.85
CA ASN A 82 3.81 6.03 17.39
C ASN A 82 4.29 5.07 16.29
N ARG A 83 5.44 5.35 15.67
CA ARG A 83 6.03 4.59 14.55
C ARG A 83 5.09 4.44 13.35
N ILE A 84 4.32 5.49 13.07
CA ILE A 84 3.43 5.59 11.91
C ILE A 84 3.53 6.99 11.27
N PRO A 85 3.25 7.12 9.97
CA PRO A 85 3.16 8.43 9.35
C PRO A 85 1.96 9.23 9.85
N VAL A 86 2.20 10.51 10.15
CA VAL A 86 1.14 11.51 10.34
C VAL A 86 0.43 11.71 8.99
N PHE A 87 1.21 11.97 7.94
CA PHE A 87 0.73 12.01 6.56
C PHE A 87 1.83 11.70 5.55
N SER A 88 1.41 11.28 4.35
CA SER A 88 2.21 11.30 3.13
C SER A 88 1.56 12.19 2.09
N ALA A 89 2.35 13.02 1.40
CA ALA A 89 1.92 13.91 0.32
C ALA A 89 2.66 13.58 -0.98
N TYR A 90 1.94 13.50 -2.09
CA TYR A 90 2.48 13.09 -3.38
C TYR A 90 1.73 13.73 -4.56
N LYS A 91 2.42 13.77 -5.70
CA LYS A 91 1.86 14.24 -6.97
C LYS A 91 1.43 13.06 -7.84
N TYR A 92 0.16 13.02 -8.20
CA TYR A 92 -0.34 12.10 -9.23
C TYR A 92 -0.06 12.67 -10.62
N THR A 93 0.69 11.91 -11.42
CA THR A 93 1.09 12.30 -12.79
C THR A 93 0.70 11.25 -13.83
N GLY A 94 -0.24 10.36 -13.47
CA GLY A 94 -0.64 9.20 -14.25
C GLY A 94 0.10 7.93 -13.87
N GLU A 95 -0.22 6.84 -14.57
CA GLU A 95 0.32 5.50 -14.34
C GLU A 95 0.81 4.92 -15.67
N THR A 96 2.04 4.40 -15.70
CA THR A 96 2.63 3.73 -16.89
C THR A 96 2.56 2.21 -16.80
N THR A 97 2.30 1.66 -15.61
CA THR A 97 2.22 0.22 -15.34
C THR A 97 1.20 -0.04 -14.24
N GLN A 98 0.36 -1.06 -14.39
CA GLN A 98 -0.60 -1.45 -13.36
C GLN A 98 -0.05 -2.49 -12.38
N LYS A 99 1.06 -3.17 -12.71
CA LYS A 99 1.56 -4.31 -11.91
C LYS A 99 2.15 -3.80 -10.59
N ARG A 100 1.67 -4.37 -9.47
CA ARG A 100 2.29 -4.19 -8.15
C ARG A 100 3.71 -4.80 -8.18
N PRO A 101 4.74 -4.05 -7.75
CA PRO A 101 6.09 -4.59 -7.75
C PRO A 101 6.25 -5.70 -6.71
N GLU A 102 7.06 -6.70 -7.04
CA GLU A 102 7.54 -7.71 -6.11
C GLU A 102 8.83 -7.17 -5.48
N THR A 103 8.70 -6.45 -4.36
CA THR A 103 9.82 -5.82 -3.65
C THR A 103 9.73 -6.11 -2.16
N PRO A 104 10.85 -6.31 -1.46
CA PRO A 104 10.84 -6.33 -0.01
C PRO A 104 10.45 -4.95 0.56
N TRP A 105 9.96 -4.97 1.79
CA TRP A 105 9.73 -3.76 2.57
C TRP A 105 11.06 -3.16 3.02
N MET A 106 11.17 -1.84 2.90
CA MET A 106 12.38 -1.08 3.20
C MET A 106 12.18 -0.22 4.45
N ILE A 107 13.29 0.10 5.11
CA ILE A 107 13.37 1.04 6.21
C ILE A 107 14.02 2.34 5.75
N GLU A 108 13.89 3.41 6.55
CA GLU A 108 14.67 4.64 6.38
C GLU A 108 15.85 4.64 7.35
N PRO A 109 17.08 4.36 6.91
CA PRO A 109 18.22 4.22 7.82
C PRO A 109 18.52 5.49 8.62
N GLN A 110 18.23 6.67 8.06
CA GLN A 110 18.50 7.97 8.70
C GLN A 110 17.59 8.29 9.89
N LEU A 111 16.48 7.56 10.07
CA LEU A 111 15.69 7.69 11.30
C LEU A 111 16.39 7.02 12.49
N GLU A 112 17.34 6.12 12.23
CA GLU A 112 18.02 5.35 13.27
C GLU A 112 19.35 6.00 13.59
N ASP A 113 19.52 6.43 14.85
CA ASP A 113 20.80 6.92 15.36
C ASP A 113 21.70 5.71 15.65
N ARG A 114 22.30 5.13 14.60
CA ARG A 114 23.13 3.92 14.73
C ARG A 114 24.41 3.98 13.92
N ASP A 115 25.51 4.18 14.64
CA ASP A 115 26.86 3.77 14.29
C ASP A 115 27.13 2.31 14.75
N THR A 116 26.18 1.41 14.50
CA THR A 116 26.33 -0.01 14.87
C THR A 116 26.40 -0.85 13.62
N ASN A 117 27.57 -1.45 13.37
CA ASN A 117 27.88 -2.34 12.24
C ASN A 117 27.05 -3.64 12.16
N ASN A 118 25.91 -3.72 12.86
CA ASN A 118 25.01 -4.87 12.90
C ASN A 118 23.71 -4.55 12.16
N MET A 119 23.71 -4.78 10.84
CA MET A 119 22.55 -4.67 9.92
C MET A 119 21.46 -5.74 10.18
N ARG A 120 21.33 -6.25 11.41
CA ARG A 120 20.54 -7.45 11.77
C ARG A 120 19.72 -7.31 13.06
N ASP A 121 19.56 -6.11 13.60
CA ASP A 121 18.65 -5.97 14.72
C ASP A 121 17.20 -6.21 14.27
N GLU A 122 16.52 -7.10 14.98
CA GLU A 122 15.12 -7.45 14.72
C GLU A 122 14.17 -6.28 15.01
N LYS A 123 14.67 -5.20 15.63
CA LYS A 123 13.90 -4.08 16.17
C LYS A 123 14.63 -2.76 15.96
N TYR A 124 14.03 -1.90 15.15
CA TYR A 124 14.45 -0.50 14.98
C TYR A 124 13.83 0.38 16.07
N LEU A 125 14.50 1.46 16.47
CA LEU A 125 14.08 2.29 17.58
C LEU A 125 12.99 3.27 17.16
N ASN A 126 13.23 3.97 16.05
CA ASN A 126 12.47 5.15 15.68
C ASN A 126 11.46 4.90 14.57
N GLN A 127 11.39 3.67 14.04
CA GLN A 127 10.41 3.29 13.02
C GLN A 127 9.91 1.86 13.17
N ALA A 128 8.81 1.57 12.48
CA ALA A 128 8.27 0.22 12.33
C ALA A 128 9.17 -0.65 11.45
N CYS A 129 9.06 -1.96 11.59
CA CYS A 129 9.82 -2.89 10.77
C CYS A 129 9.08 -4.20 10.52
N ASP A 130 9.70 -5.11 9.77
CA ASP A 130 9.07 -6.36 9.36
C ASP A 130 8.65 -7.21 10.55
N TYR A 131 9.44 -7.20 11.64
CA TYR A 131 9.10 -7.89 12.88
C TYR A 131 7.76 -7.43 13.45
N ASP A 132 7.45 -6.13 13.40
CA ASP A 132 6.25 -5.55 14.03
C ASP A 132 4.96 -6.07 13.40
N TYR A 133 4.99 -6.45 12.12
CA TYR A 133 3.85 -6.94 11.36
C TYR A 133 3.79 -8.47 11.24
N LYS A 134 4.78 -9.21 11.77
CA LYS A 134 4.74 -10.69 11.75
C LYS A 134 3.70 -11.24 12.71
N ASP A 135 3.12 -12.38 12.35
CA ASP A 135 2.21 -13.20 13.18
C ASP A 135 0.90 -12.50 13.61
N ASN A 136 0.61 -11.32 13.03
CA ASN A 136 -0.67 -10.63 13.17
C ASN A 136 -1.63 -11.10 12.06
N LYS A 137 -2.92 -11.26 12.37
CA LYS A 137 -3.94 -11.77 11.44
C LYS A 137 -5.02 -10.74 11.08
N ASP A 138 -4.99 -9.57 11.70
CA ASP A 138 -6.07 -8.60 11.64
C ASP A 138 -5.68 -7.35 10.82
N TYR A 139 -4.38 -7.11 10.62
CA TYR A 139 -3.86 -5.89 10.01
C TYR A 139 -2.89 -6.17 8.86
N ASN A 140 -3.12 -5.47 7.75
CA ASN A 140 -2.21 -5.33 6.64
C ASN A 140 -1.18 -4.21 6.89
N ARG A 141 -0.12 -4.21 6.08
CA ARG A 141 0.77 -3.07 5.85
C ARG A 141 0.08 -2.10 4.87
N GLY A 142 -0.82 -1.27 5.39
CA GLY A 142 -1.65 -0.35 4.60
C GLY A 142 -0.87 0.90 4.19
N HIS A 143 -0.87 1.27 2.91
CA HIS A 143 -0.07 2.40 2.40
C HIS A 143 -0.82 3.73 2.56
N LEU A 144 -0.09 4.82 2.81
CA LEU A 144 -0.64 6.18 2.69
C LEU A 144 -0.47 6.72 1.27
N PHE A 145 0.73 6.59 0.69
CA PHE A 145 0.91 6.73 -0.76
C PHE A 145 0.77 5.34 -1.41
N PRO A 146 -0.39 5.02 -2.03
CA PRO A 146 -0.62 3.70 -2.59
C PRO A 146 0.16 3.47 -3.87
N ALA A 147 0.67 2.26 -4.02
CA ALA A 147 1.38 1.83 -5.24
C ALA A 147 0.51 1.96 -6.51
N CYS A 148 -0.82 1.97 -6.40
CA CYS A 148 -1.71 2.14 -7.55
C CYS A 148 -1.80 3.61 -8.05
N HIS A 149 -1.34 4.58 -7.26
CA HIS A 149 -1.22 5.99 -7.67
C HIS A 149 0.18 6.33 -8.20
N ALA A 150 1.19 5.53 -7.85
CA ALA A 150 2.56 5.73 -8.30
C ALA A 150 2.73 5.43 -9.80
N LYS A 151 3.49 6.27 -10.49
CA LYS A 151 3.55 6.34 -11.95
C LYS A 151 4.24 5.13 -12.57
N ASP A 152 5.52 4.96 -12.25
CA ASP A 152 6.39 3.97 -12.87
C ASP A 152 6.92 2.94 -11.85
N PRO A 153 7.64 1.88 -12.27
CA PRO A 153 8.12 0.85 -11.35
C PRO A 153 8.99 1.38 -10.20
N ASN A 154 9.82 2.40 -10.43
CA ASN A 154 10.68 2.96 -9.37
C ASN A 154 9.83 3.74 -8.35
N ASP A 155 8.86 4.52 -8.82
CA ASP A 155 7.92 5.22 -7.95
C ASP A 155 7.11 4.20 -7.12
N LYS A 156 6.62 3.12 -7.76
CA LYS A 156 5.89 2.06 -7.05
C LYS A 156 6.75 1.40 -5.98
N ILE A 157 8.00 1.05 -6.28
CA ILE A 157 8.91 0.45 -5.30
C ILE A 157 9.14 1.39 -4.12
N SER A 158 9.28 2.70 -4.36
CA SER A 158 9.49 3.68 -3.29
C SER A 158 8.35 3.73 -2.27
N THR A 159 7.15 3.28 -2.62
CA THR A 159 6.00 3.25 -1.68
C THR A 159 6.09 2.14 -0.63
N PHE A 160 7.01 1.17 -0.78
CA PHE A 160 7.15 0.01 0.09
C PHE A 160 8.13 0.26 1.25
N THR A 161 7.95 1.37 1.95
CA THR A 161 8.74 1.74 3.13
C THR A 161 7.88 1.65 4.39
N PHE A 162 8.48 1.26 5.52
CA PHE A 162 7.76 1.22 6.80
C PHE A 162 7.28 2.60 7.28
N THR A 163 7.91 3.66 6.78
CA THR A 163 7.54 5.05 7.04
C THR A 163 6.32 5.50 6.24
N ASN A 164 5.92 4.79 5.18
CA ASN A 164 4.73 5.10 4.38
C ASN A 164 3.51 4.22 4.71
N ILE A 165 3.57 3.40 5.76
CA ILE A 165 2.49 2.46 6.09
C ILE A 165 1.99 2.57 7.53
N VAL A 166 0.78 2.06 7.74
CA VAL A 166 0.16 1.85 9.05
C VAL A 166 -0.38 0.43 9.18
N PRO A 167 -0.57 -0.09 10.40
CA PRO A 167 -1.43 -1.24 10.62
C PRO A 167 -2.86 -0.92 10.21
N GLN A 168 -3.31 -1.47 9.08
CA GLN A 168 -4.64 -1.19 8.54
C GLN A 168 -5.50 -2.46 8.53
N ALA A 169 -6.70 -2.39 9.11
CA ALA A 169 -7.58 -3.56 9.23
C ALA A 169 -7.78 -4.21 7.86
N ILE A 170 -7.67 -5.54 7.79
CA ILE A 170 -7.56 -6.25 6.49
C ILE A 170 -8.73 -5.96 5.56
N THR A 171 -9.96 -6.04 6.08
CA THR A 171 -11.17 -5.82 5.29
C THR A 171 -11.44 -4.35 5.00
N PHE A 172 -10.94 -3.42 5.82
CA PHE A 172 -10.94 -1.99 5.49
C PHE A 172 -9.96 -1.67 4.34
N ASN A 173 -8.70 -2.15 4.44
CA ASN A 173 -7.66 -1.96 3.43
C ASN A 173 -8.07 -2.48 2.05
N SER A 174 -8.60 -3.71 1.98
CA SER A 174 -9.05 -4.35 0.74
C SER A 174 -10.53 -4.10 0.39
N GLY A 175 -11.18 -3.25 1.19
CA GLY A 175 -12.60 -2.97 1.11
C GLY A 175 -12.83 -1.53 0.68
N SER A 176 -13.40 -0.74 1.59
CA SER A 176 -13.75 0.65 1.30
C SER A 176 -12.54 1.52 0.95
N TRP A 177 -11.37 1.24 1.54
CA TRP A 177 -10.15 2.01 1.29
C TRP A 177 -9.62 1.81 -0.13
N GLU A 178 -9.41 0.57 -0.57
CA GLU A 178 -8.99 0.26 -1.96
C GLU A 178 -9.98 0.82 -3.01
N ARG A 179 -11.29 0.73 -2.73
CA ARG A 179 -12.32 1.32 -3.60
C ARG A 179 -12.20 2.84 -3.67
N MET A 180 -11.98 3.49 -2.53
CA MET A 180 -11.76 4.94 -2.45
C MET A 180 -10.51 5.36 -3.23
N GLU A 181 -9.38 4.68 -3.05
CA GLU A 181 -8.14 4.92 -3.81
C GLU A 181 -8.38 4.79 -5.33
N THR A 182 -9.06 3.72 -5.74
CA THR A 182 -9.41 3.49 -7.15
C THR A 182 -10.24 4.63 -7.73
N CYS A 183 -11.18 5.16 -6.95
CA CYS A 183 -12.06 6.24 -7.39
C CYS A 183 -11.39 7.60 -7.44
N ILE A 184 -10.55 7.92 -6.45
CA ILE A 184 -9.70 9.11 -6.51
C ILE A 184 -8.78 9.01 -7.73
N LYS A 185 -8.11 7.88 -7.95
CA LYS A 185 -7.27 7.65 -9.13
C LYS A 185 -8.02 7.91 -10.44
N CYS A 186 -9.26 7.44 -10.55
CA CYS A 186 -10.07 7.67 -11.74
C CYS A 186 -10.44 9.14 -11.93
N VAL A 187 -10.79 9.88 -10.88
CA VAL A 187 -11.02 11.33 -10.99
C VAL A 187 -9.75 12.04 -11.43
N LEU A 188 -8.62 11.74 -10.77
CA LEU A 188 -7.32 12.33 -11.09
C LEU A 188 -6.97 12.11 -12.56
N LYS A 189 -7.02 10.85 -13.02
CA LYS A 189 -6.68 10.47 -14.40
C LYS A 189 -7.54 11.14 -15.46
N ASN A 190 -8.84 11.33 -15.20
CA ASN A 190 -9.79 11.79 -16.23
C ASN A 190 -10.04 13.29 -16.21
N TYR A 191 -9.81 13.98 -15.09
CA TYR A 191 -10.23 15.38 -14.93
C TYR A 191 -9.13 16.34 -14.48
N CYS A 192 -7.99 15.85 -14.00
CA CYS A 192 -6.96 16.71 -13.39
C CYS A 192 -5.84 17.08 -14.38
N PHE A 193 -6.19 17.87 -15.39
CA PHE A 193 -5.22 18.43 -16.33
C PHE A 193 -5.08 19.93 -16.07
N ASN A 194 -3.83 20.38 -15.83
CA ASN A 194 -3.54 21.80 -15.65
C ASN A 194 -3.67 22.59 -16.97
N ASN A 195 -3.49 23.92 -16.92
CA ASN A 195 -3.66 24.78 -18.11
C ASN A 195 -2.73 24.41 -19.28
N ASN A 196 -1.57 23.79 -19.00
CA ASN A 196 -0.61 23.34 -19.99
C ASN A 196 -0.89 21.92 -20.51
N ASN A 197 -2.09 21.38 -20.22
CA ASN A 197 -2.51 20.03 -20.59
C ASN A 197 -1.62 18.92 -19.99
N VAL A 198 -1.03 19.17 -18.83
CA VAL A 198 -0.26 18.18 -18.06
C VAL A 198 -1.17 17.58 -16.99
N LEU A 199 -1.19 16.24 -16.92
CA LEU A 199 -1.88 15.49 -15.87
C LEU A 199 -1.17 15.72 -14.53
N GLU A 200 -1.88 16.36 -13.60
CA GLU A 200 -1.32 16.77 -12.32
C GLU A 200 -2.43 16.89 -11.27
N GLY A 201 -2.27 16.16 -10.17
CA GLY A 201 -3.07 16.34 -8.97
C GLY A 201 -2.23 16.11 -7.72
N PHE A 202 -2.61 16.76 -6.64
CA PHE A 202 -1.93 16.68 -5.35
C PHE A 202 -2.80 15.88 -4.40
N VAL A 203 -2.22 14.88 -3.74
CA VAL A 203 -2.92 14.03 -2.79
C VAL A 203 -2.16 14.03 -1.47
N VAL A 204 -2.91 14.14 -0.39
CA VAL A 204 -2.40 14.00 0.97
C VAL A 204 -3.25 12.97 1.69
N THR A 205 -2.60 11.94 2.22
CA THR A 205 -3.24 10.87 2.97
C THR A 205 -2.58 10.80 4.33
N GLY A 206 -3.34 10.60 5.40
CA GLY A 206 -2.81 10.55 6.75
C GLY A 206 -3.54 9.60 7.67
N SER A 207 -3.06 9.53 8.90
CA SER A 207 -3.63 8.67 9.94
C SER A 207 -3.74 9.42 11.27
N VAL A 208 -4.77 9.07 12.04
CA VAL A 208 -4.96 9.57 13.41
C VAL A 208 -4.61 8.43 14.36
N PRO A 209 -3.59 8.58 15.23
CA PRO A 209 -3.23 7.52 16.17
C PRO A 209 -4.40 7.20 17.10
N SER A 210 -4.50 5.93 17.50
CA SER A 210 -5.33 5.57 18.66
C SER A 210 -4.56 5.82 19.95
N GLY A 211 -5.20 5.62 21.12
CA GLY A 211 -4.52 5.68 22.42
C GLY A 211 -3.46 4.59 22.58
N ASP A 212 -3.83 3.47 23.20
CA ASP A 212 -2.87 2.42 23.57
C ASP A 212 -2.88 1.17 22.68
N ASN A 213 -3.61 1.19 21.55
CA ASN A 213 -3.67 0.03 20.67
C ASN A 213 -2.40 -0.05 19.79
N LYS A 214 -1.58 -1.08 20.00
CA LYS A 214 -0.27 -1.21 19.33
C LYS A 214 0.00 -2.65 18.87
N LEU A 215 0.50 -2.81 17.64
CA LEU A 215 1.12 -4.07 17.23
C LEU A 215 2.42 -4.29 18.00
N LYS A 216 2.53 -5.46 18.63
CA LYS A 216 3.70 -5.89 19.42
C LYS A 216 4.18 -4.83 20.43
N ASN A 217 3.26 -4.04 20.98
CA ASN A 217 3.53 -2.92 21.88
C ASN A 217 4.50 -1.86 21.31
N ARG A 218 4.63 -1.78 19.97
CA ARG A 218 5.62 -0.94 19.30
C ARG A 218 5.02 0.03 18.29
N VAL A 219 4.11 -0.44 17.42
CA VAL A 219 3.57 0.36 16.32
C VAL A 219 2.11 0.67 16.60
N ASN A 220 1.75 1.95 16.67
CA ASN A 220 0.38 2.39 16.89
C ASN A 220 -0.53 1.87 15.77
N ILE A 221 -1.68 1.34 16.17
CA ILE A 221 -2.77 1.02 15.26
C ILE A 221 -3.67 2.26 15.21
N PRO A 222 -3.66 3.04 14.11
CA PRO A 222 -4.43 4.27 14.04
C PRO A 222 -5.92 3.98 14.17
N SER A 223 -6.67 4.92 14.74
CA SER A 223 -8.12 4.86 14.85
C SER A 223 -8.81 5.25 13.55
N ILE A 224 -8.28 6.24 12.83
CA ILE A 224 -8.84 6.79 11.60
C ILE A 224 -7.75 6.88 10.52
N LEU A 225 -8.10 6.57 9.28
CA LEU A 225 -7.32 6.98 8.12
C LEU A 225 -8.13 8.01 7.31
N TRP A 226 -7.44 8.99 6.72
CA TRP A 226 -8.05 10.02 5.90
C TRP A 226 -7.22 10.26 4.63
N SER A 227 -7.88 10.69 3.56
CA SER A 227 -7.25 11.09 2.30
C SER A 227 -7.99 12.28 1.72
N ALA A 228 -7.25 13.21 1.13
CA ALA A 228 -7.81 14.32 0.39
C ALA A 228 -6.94 14.63 -0.82
N PHE A 229 -7.58 15.11 -1.88
CA PHE A 229 -6.87 15.53 -3.08
C PHE A 229 -7.36 16.89 -3.56
N CYS A 230 -6.51 17.55 -4.34
CA CYS A 230 -6.86 18.75 -5.06
C CYS A 230 -6.13 18.82 -6.40
N CYS A 231 -6.82 19.30 -7.43
CA CYS A 231 -6.25 19.47 -8.75
C CYS A 231 -7.01 20.51 -9.57
N TYR A 232 -6.39 20.99 -10.64
CA TYR A 232 -7.06 21.85 -11.61
C TYR A 232 -7.67 21.01 -12.74
N ASN A 233 -8.89 21.36 -13.15
CA ASN A 233 -9.56 20.81 -14.32
C ASN A 233 -9.67 21.88 -15.41
N ARG A 234 -8.80 21.78 -16.43
CA ARG A 234 -8.79 22.72 -17.57
C ARG A 234 -10.07 22.77 -18.39
N ASN A 235 -10.80 21.66 -18.50
CA ASN A 235 -12.00 21.59 -19.33
C ASN A 235 -13.11 22.46 -18.75
N ASN A 236 -13.23 22.45 -17.42
CA ASN A 236 -14.22 23.23 -16.69
C ASN A 236 -13.63 24.53 -16.11
N LYS A 237 -12.33 24.79 -16.35
CA LYS A 237 -11.55 25.92 -15.81
C LYS A 237 -11.75 26.14 -14.31
N LYS A 238 -11.77 25.05 -13.54
CA LYS A 238 -12.01 25.10 -12.09
C LYS A 238 -11.14 24.10 -11.33
N TRP A 239 -10.91 24.40 -10.07
CA TRP A 239 -10.29 23.47 -9.13
C TRP A 239 -11.30 22.42 -8.66
N LEU A 240 -10.83 21.20 -8.49
CA LEU A 240 -11.57 20.08 -7.92
C LEU A 240 -10.87 19.66 -6.63
N ALA A 241 -11.65 19.39 -5.59
CA ALA A 241 -11.15 18.81 -4.36
C ALA A 241 -12.20 17.92 -3.71
N SER A 242 -11.76 16.95 -2.92
CA SER A 242 -12.60 16.16 -2.01
C SER A 242 -11.73 15.50 -0.95
N ALA A 243 -12.37 15.11 0.14
CA ALA A 243 -11.81 14.34 1.22
C ALA A 243 -12.62 13.07 1.49
N HIS A 244 -11.97 12.12 2.15
CA HIS A 244 -12.46 10.83 2.54
C HIS A 244 -11.82 10.45 3.87
N TRP A 245 -12.56 9.82 4.78
CA TRP A 245 -12.00 9.22 5.98
C TRP A 245 -12.89 8.08 6.46
N GLY A 246 -12.31 7.19 7.28
CA GLY A 246 -13.04 6.09 7.89
C GLY A 246 -12.29 5.50 9.07
N ASP A 247 -13.05 4.83 9.93
CA ASP A 247 -12.52 4.11 11.08
C ASP A 247 -11.72 2.90 10.63
N ASN A 248 -10.54 2.70 11.20
CA ASN A 248 -9.64 1.60 10.90
C ASN A 248 -10.09 0.30 11.59
N THR A 249 -11.28 -0.18 11.22
CA THR A 249 -11.95 -1.33 11.84
C THR A 249 -12.30 -2.39 10.79
N ALA A 250 -12.59 -3.61 11.22
CA ALA A 250 -12.97 -4.67 10.30
C ALA A 250 -14.37 -4.40 9.71
N GLU A 251 -14.46 -4.38 8.39
CA GLU A 251 -15.72 -4.31 7.64
C GLU A 251 -16.30 -5.71 7.43
N SER A 252 -17.60 -5.89 7.70
CA SER A 252 -18.33 -7.14 7.43
C SER A 252 -19.06 -7.14 6.10
N GLU A 253 -19.34 -5.96 5.53
CA GLU A 253 -20.08 -5.78 4.29
C GLU A 253 -19.32 -4.86 3.33
N PRO A 254 -19.61 -4.89 2.01
CA PRO A 254 -19.02 -3.95 1.07
C PRO A 254 -19.46 -2.51 1.36
N ILE A 255 -18.56 -1.71 1.94
CA ILE A 255 -18.78 -0.29 2.21
C ILE A 255 -18.19 0.57 1.08
N PHE A 256 -18.93 1.60 0.67
CA PHE A 256 -18.41 2.68 -0.16
C PHE A 256 -18.18 3.90 0.72
N MET A 257 -16.93 4.36 0.78
CA MET A 257 -16.59 5.53 1.56
C MET A 257 -17.25 6.77 0.96
N LYS A 258 -17.95 7.54 1.80
CA LYS A 258 -18.64 8.76 1.37
C LYS A 258 -17.61 9.80 0.92
N THR A 259 -17.83 10.41 -0.24
CA THR A 259 -17.09 11.60 -0.68
C THR A 259 -17.56 12.81 0.10
N LYS A 260 -16.62 13.53 0.70
CA LYS A 260 -16.86 14.66 1.60
C LYS A 260 -16.03 15.86 1.17
N THR A 261 -16.38 17.02 1.68
CA THR A 261 -15.71 18.29 1.42
C THR A 261 -14.45 18.45 2.28
N LEU A 262 -13.54 19.35 1.89
CA LEU A 262 -12.39 19.69 2.73
C LEU A 262 -12.82 20.37 4.03
N ASN A 263 -13.92 21.14 4.03
CA ASN A 263 -14.46 21.75 5.23
C ASN A 263 -15.00 20.71 6.21
N GLU A 264 -15.72 19.68 5.73
CA GLU A 264 -16.15 18.57 6.60
C GLU A 264 -14.94 17.86 7.24
N LEU A 265 -13.85 17.64 6.50
CA LEU A 265 -12.62 17.06 7.07
C LEU A 265 -12.01 17.94 8.17
N TYR A 266 -11.98 19.26 7.96
CA TYR A 266 -11.50 20.22 8.96
C TYR A 266 -12.39 20.23 10.21
N GLN A 267 -13.72 20.21 10.06
CA GLN A 267 -14.63 20.17 11.21
C GLN A 267 -14.52 18.86 12.00
N GLU A 268 -14.26 17.75 11.31
CA GLU A 268 -14.15 16.43 11.94
C GLU A 268 -12.80 16.22 12.63
N LEU A 269 -11.70 16.55 11.96
CA LEU A 269 -10.34 16.18 12.40
C LEU A 269 -9.45 17.38 12.77
N GLY A 270 -9.92 18.62 12.55
CA GLY A 270 -9.12 19.84 12.72
C GLY A 270 -8.03 20.03 11.64
N ILE A 271 -7.97 19.16 10.63
CA ILE A 271 -6.91 19.13 9.63
C ILE A 271 -7.28 20.01 8.43
N LYS A 272 -6.42 20.97 8.10
CA LYS A 272 -6.55 21.81 6.92
C LYS A 272 -5.51 21.40 5.89
N VAL A 273 -5.94 20.55 4.95
CA VAL A 273 -5.02 19.84 4.04
C VAL A 273 -4.36 20.74 2.99
N PHE A 274 -5.10 21.69 2.42
CA PHE A 274 -4.62 22.58 1.36
C PHE A 274 -4.81 24.06 1.76
N PRO A 275 -4.06 24.55 2.76
CA PRO A 275 -4.28 25.89 3.31
C PRO A 275 -3.93 26.98 2.29
N GLU A 276 -4.77 28.01 2.22
CA GLU A 276 -4.53 29.20 1.38
C GLU A 276 -4.26 28.85 -0.10
N THR A 277 -4.98 27.86 -0.62
CA THR A 277 -4.94 27.43 -2.03
C THR A 277 -6.28 27.73 -2.71
N SER A 278 -6.35 27.47 -4.01
CA SER A 278 -7.60 27.60 -4.79
C SER A 278 -8.54 26.39 -4.68
N CYS A 279 -8.23 25.41 -3.83
CA CYS A 279 -9.04 24.20 -3.68
C CYS A 279 -10.42 24.53 -3.10
N PRO A 280 -11.53 24.07 -3.72
CA PRO A 280 -12.86 24.38 -3.21
C PRO A 280 -13.08 23.67 -1.87
N LEU A 281 -13.43 24.45 -0.83
CA LEU A 281 -13.61 23.93 0.53
C LEU A 281 -14.96 23.24 0.76
N SER A 282 -15.99 23.64 0.00
CA SER A 282 -17.39 23.22 0.21
C SER A 282 -17.98 22.42 -0.97
N GLU A 283 -17.17 22.09 -1.98
CA GLU A 283 -17.58 21.24 -3.10
C GLU A 283 -16.99 19.84 -2.97
N THR A 284 -17.60 18.88 -3.68
CA THR A 284 -17.07 17.53 -3.84
C THR A 284 -17.06 17.10 -5.30
N VAL A 285 -16.37 16.01 -5.61
CA VAL A 285 -16.38 15.38 -6.93
C VAL A 285 -17.46 14.28 -7.06
N ALA A 286 -18.43 14.20 -6.15
CA ALA A 286 -19.42 13.12 -6.15
C ALA A 286 -20.17 12.99 -7.49
N ASP A 287 -20.52 14.11 -8.13
CA ASP A 287 -21.18 14.11 -9.44
C ASP A 287 -20.27 13.65 -10.58
N TYR A 288 -18.95 13.82 -10.45
CA TYR A 288 -17.98 13.36 -11.45
C TYR A 288 -17.95 11.84 -11.53
N TYR A 289 -18.26 11.12 -10.44
CA TYR A 289 -18.31 9.65 -10.46
C TYR A 289 -19.33 9.08 -11.44
N LYS A 290 -20.42 9.81 -11.72
CA LYS A 290 -21.47 9.40 -12.66
C LYS A 290 -20.97 9.38 -14.10
N ALA A 291 -20.01 10.25 -14.41
CA ALA A 291 -19.43 10.40 -15.75
C ALA A 291 -18.11 9.61 -15.93
N LEU A 292 -17.63 8.92 -14.88
CA LEU A 292 -16.42 8.11 -14.98
C LEU A 292 -16.65 6.84 -15.82
N PRO A 293 -15.59 6.30 -16.45
CA PRO A 293 -15.65 4.99 -17.09
C PRO A 293 -16.18 3.92 -16.12
N LYS A 294 -17.04 3.02 -16.62
CA LYS A 294 -17.60 1.92 -15.81
C LYS A 294 -16.54 1.03 -15.17
N THR A 295 -15.35 0.96 -15.77
CA THR A 295 -14.19 0.23 -15.22
C THR A 295 -13.71 0.77 -13.88
N CYS A 296 -14.04 2.01 -13.51
CA CYS A 296 -13.70 2.61 -12.22
C CYS A 296 -14.59 2.13 -11.06
N GLN A 297 -15.82 1.65 -11.36
CA GLN A 297 -16.76 1.11 -10.36
C GLN A 297 -17.03 2.03 -9.14
N CYS A 298 -17.11 3.35 -9.37
CA CYS A 298 -17.21 4.36 -8.30
C CYS A 298 -18.63 4.73 -7.86
N LEU A 299 -19.64 4.11 -8.46
CA LEU A 299 -21.03 4.35 -8.11
C LEU A 299 -21.49 3.29 -7.13
N LEU A 300 -22.33 3.71 -6.17
CA LEU A 300 -23.08 2.79 -5.34
C LEU A 300 -23.88 1.84 -6.26
N PRO A 301 -23.87 0.52 -6.00
CA PRO A 301 -24.88 -0.36 -6.56
C PRO A 301 -26.26 0.20 -6.19
N PRO A 302 -27.26 0.13 -7.08
CA PRO A 302 -28.62 0.48 -6.70
C PRO A 302 -28.99 -0.32 -5.46
N LEU A 303 -29.50 0.37 -4.42
CA LEU A 303 -30.07 -0.29 -3.26
C LEU A 303 -31.16 -1.23 -3.79
N HIS A 304 -31.01 -2.54 -3.63
CA HIS A 304 -32.08 -3.46 -3.91
C HIS A 304 -33.22 -3.14 -2.92
N THR A 305 -34.19 -2.34 -3.38
CA THR A 305 -35.45 -2.15 -2.68
C THR A 305 -36.12 -3.52 -2.64
N SER A 306 -36.01 -4.21 -1.51
CA SER A 306 -36.90 -5.31 -1.19
C SER A 306 -38.32 -4.73 -1.17
N ALA A 307 -39.06 -4.99 -2.24
CA ALA A 307 -40.48 -4.71 -2.27
C ALA A 307 -41.14 -5.41 -1.08
N SER A 308 -41.86 -4.66 -0.26
CA SER A 308 -42.71 -5.22 0.80
C SER A 308 -43.73 -6.16 0.17
N PRO A 309 -44.04 -7.32 0.79
CA PRO A 309 -45.06 -8.21 0.27
C PRO A 309 -46.44 -7.59 0.50
N THR A 310 -47.09 -7.19 -0.60
CA THR A 310 -48.50 -6.82 -0.61
C THR A 310 -49.33 -8.03 -0.22
N THR A 311 -49.98 -7.94 0.94
CA THR A 311 -51.06 -8.84 1.35
C THR A 311 -52.20 -8.80 0.35
N SER A 312 -52.60 -9.94 -0.18
CA SER A 312 -53.90 -10.14 -0.79
C SER A 312 -54.46 -11.45 -0.28
N ALA A 313 -55.59 -11.31 0.42
CA ALA A 313 -56.32 -12.38 1.06
C ALA A 313 -57.04 -13.24 0.02
N THR A 314 -56.95 -14.56 0.15
CA THR A 314 -57.93 -15.47 -0.43
C THR A 314 -58.06 -16.75 0.40
N ALA A 315 -59.27 -16.90 0.94
CA ALA A 315 -60.02 -18.05 1.45
C ALA A 315 -59.31 -19.40 1.74
N PHE A 316 -59.57 -19.90 2.96
CA PHE A 316 -59.46 -21.30 3.37
C PHE A 316 -60.42 -22.22 2.58
N PRO A 317 -60.08 -23.51 2.46
CA PRO A 317 -60.84 -24.47 3.25
C PRO A 317 -60.00 -25.50 4.02
N THR A 318 -60.57 -25.92 5.14
CA THR A 318 -60.15 -26.94 6.08
C THR A 318 -60.15 -28.34 5.45
N ILE A 319 -59.18 -29.21 5.79
CA ILE A 319 -59.34 -30.67 6.01
C ILE A 319 -58.08 -31.23 6.69
N SER A 320 -58.31 -32.03 7.74
CA SER A 320 -57.36 -32.82 8.51
C SER A 320 -56.69 -33.94 7.70
N THR A 321 -55.43 -34.28 7.98
CA THR A 321 -54.98 -35.58 8.53
C THR A 321 -53.44 -35.75 8.54
N THR A 322 -53.04 -36.54 9.53
CA THR A 322 -51.76 -37.14 9.94
C THR A 322 -50.83 -37.63 8.82
N ALA A 323 -49.49 -37.44 8.98
CA ALA A 323 -48.45 -38.48 8.98
C ALA A 323 -47.04 -38.02 8.48
N THR A 324 -46.06 -38.20 9.36
CA THR A 324 -44.75 -38.87 9.16
C THR A 324 -43.74 -38.37 8.11
N THR A 325 -42.63 -37.83 8.64
CA THR A 325 -41.21 -37.93 8.25
C THR A 325 -40.81 -38.28 6.81
N LYS A 326 -39.98 -37.43 6.19
CA LYS A 326 -38.76 -37.85 5.48
C LYS A 326 -37.82 -36.67 5.18
N ILE A 327 -36.58 -36.85 5.61
CA ILE A 327 -35.40 -36.08 5.21
C ILE A 327 -35.04 -36.52 3.79
N THR A 328 -34.96 -35.58 2.85
CA THR A 328 -34.24 -35.80 1.59
C THR A 328 -33.58 -34.50 1.15
N THR A 329 -32.25 -34.54 1.13
CA THR A 329 -31.35 -33.64 0.42
C THR A 329 -31.74 -33.52 -1.06
N ASN A 330 -31.74 -32.31 -1.62
CA ASN A 330 -31.57 -32.14 -3.06
C ASN A 330 -30.78 -30.87 -3.43
N THR A 331 -29.84 -31.13 -4.32
CA THR A 331 -28.85 -30.33 -5.03
C THR A 331 -29.43 -29.16 -5.84
N ILE A 332 -28.70 -28.03 -5.85
CA ILE A 332 -28.94 -26.86 -6.71
C ILE A 332 -28.16 -27.03 -8.03
N PRO A 333 -28.78 -26.79 -9.21
CA PRO A 333 -28.08 -26.84 -10.49
C PRO A 333 -27.28 -25.56 -10.78
N ARG A 334 -26.12 -25.78 -11.41
CA ARG A 334 -25.14 -24.79 -11.88
C ARG A 334 -25.62 -24.17 -13.19
N ILE A 335 -25.74 -22.83 -13.23
CA ILE A 335 -25.90 -22.06 -14.47
C ILE A 335 -24.59 -21.31 -14.73
N THR A 336 -24.05 -21.49 -15.93
CA THR A 336 -22.83 -20.88 -16.47
C THR A 336 -23.17 -19.80 -17.49
N ALA A 337 -22.55 -18.61 -17.35
CA ALA A 337 -22.04 -17.70 -18.40
C ALA A 337 -21.76 -16.29 -17.80
N PRO A 338 -21.00 -15.40 -18.44
CA PRO A 338 -19.64 -15.52 -18.98
C PRO A 338 -18.67 -14.54 -18.27
N GLN A 339 -17.37 -14.84 -18.34
CA GLN A 339 -16.29 -14.06 -17.72
C GLN A 339 -15.92 -12.81 -18.52
N THR A 340 -15.80 -11.67 -17.85
CA THR A 340 -14.90 -10.56 -18.26
C THR A 340 -14.20 -10.00 -17.01
N TYR A 341 -12.88 -9.78 -17.14
CA TYR A 341 -11.90 -9.58 -16.07
C TYR A 341 -11.93 -8.18 -15.42
N CYS A 342 -11.87 -8.13 -14.08
CA CYS A 342 -10.82 -7.48 -13.27
C CYS A 342 -11.17 -7.60 -11.77
N SER A 343 -10.65 -8.62 -11.08
CA SER A 343 -10.66 -8.68 -9.61
C SER A 343 -9.56 -9.63 -9.16
N ILE A 344 -8.58 -9.12 -8.41
CA ILE A 344 -7.65 -9.96 -7.65
C ILE A 344 -8.13 -9.89 -6.20
N ARG A 345 -8.79 -10.95 -5.73
CA ARG A 345 -8.96 -11.21 -4.29
C ARG A 345 -7.72 -11.92 -3.73
N PRO A 346 -7.45 -11.77 -2.43
CA PRO A 346 -6.27 -12.33 -1.77
C PRO A 346 -6.40 -13.83 -1.54
N TYR A 347 -5.32 -14.56 -1.82
CA TYR A 347 -5.24 -16.01 -1.59
C TYR A 347 -4.78 -16.26 -0.15
N ILE A 348 -5.72 -16.55 0.76
CA ILE A 348 -5.45 -17.30 2.00
C ILE A 348 -6.47 -18.42 2.09
N GLN A 349 -6.08 -19.60 1.59
CA GLN A 349 -6.34 -20.94 2.14
C GLN A 349 -5.87 -21.95 1.10
N PHE A 350 -4.67 -22.51 1.27
CA PHE A 350 -4.32 -23.89 0.89
C PHE A 350 -2.93 -24.25 1.44
N LEU A 351 -2.83 -24.41 2.77
CA LEU A 351 -1.80 -25.26 3.38
C LEU A 351 -2.53 -26.41 4.05
N GLY A 352 -2.90 -27.39 3.23
CA GLY A 352 -3.63 -28.57 3.64
C GLY A 352 -3.82 -29.49 2.46
N HIS A 353 -2.76 -30.25 2.14
CA HIS A 353 -2.69 -31.51 1.38
C HIS A 353 -1.45 -31.58 0.49
N LEU A 354 -0.28 -31.76 1.12
CA LEU A 354 0.75 -32.60 0.52
C LEU A 354 0.27 -34.04 0.70
N THR A 355 -0.33 -34.59 -0.36
CA THR A 355 -0.64 -36.03 -0.42
C THR A 355 0.67 -36.83 -0.36
N LYS A 356 0.62 -37.96 0.35
CA LYS A 356 1.72 -38.93 0.60
C LYS A 356 2.43 -39.46 -0.67
N SER A 357 2.05 -39.04 -1.88
CA SER A 357 2.62 -39.47 -3.16
C SER A 357 3.82 -38.62 -3.61
N GLY A 358 3.91 -37.34 -3.26
CA GLY A 358 5.04 -36.48 -3.68
C GLY A 358 6.35 -36.75 -2.93
N LEU A 359 6.26 -37.19 -1.68
CA LEU A 359 7.42 -37.54 -0.84
C LEU A 359 8.02 -38.91 -1.19
N ARG A 360 7.27 -39.78 -1.89
CA ARG A 360 7.71 -41.14 -2.24
C ARG A 360 8.71 -41.15 -3.41
N GLY A 361 8.56 -40.23 -4.37
CA GLY A 361 9.46 -40.13 -5.53
C GLY A 361 10.88 -39.65 -5.21
N CYS A 362 11.07 -38.76 -4.21
CA CYS A 362 12.43 -38.42 -3.74
C CYS A 362 13.01 -39.48 -2.77
N PHE A 363 12.17 -40.38 -2.21
CA PHE A 363 12.61 -41.48 -1.33
C PHE A 363 13.33 -42.59 -2.11
N ASP A 364 12.87 -42.89 -3.34
CA ASP A 364 13.46 -43.94 -4.20
C ASP A 364 14.81 -43.53 -4.83
N LEU A 365 15.13 -42.23 -4.89
CA LEU A 365 16.35 -41.70 -5.51
C LEU A 365 17.57 -41.59 -4.57
N CYS A 366 17.39 -41.54 -3.24
CA CYS A 366 18.50 -41.25 -2.32
C CYS A 366 18.72 -42.30 -1.20
N GLY A 367 17.92 -43.37 -1.11
CA GLY A 367 18.13 -44.45 -0.12
C GLY A 367 17.99 -44.02 1.35
N ASN A 368 17.85 -44.98 2.26
CA ASN A 368 17.49 -44.76 3.67
C ASN A 368 18.53 -43.97 4.49
N ARG A 369 18.53 -42.63 4.40
CA ARG A 369 19.07 -41.70 5.40
C ARG A 369 18.29 -40.38 5.39
N PHE A 370 17.15 -40.37 6.07
CA PHE A 370 16.46 -39.14 6.45
C PHE A 370 16.09 -39.25 7.93
N GLU A 371 17.03 -38.86 8.81
CA GLU A 371 16.65 -38.41 10.14
C GLU A 371 16.32 -36.92 10.06
N ALA A 372 15.20 -36.54 10.67
CA ALA A 372 14.71 -35.17 10.69
C ALA A 372 15.68 -34.28 11.49
N LEU A 373 16.36 -33.36 10.80
CA LEU A 373 17.19 -32.34 11.43
C LEU A 373 16.70 -30.94 11.07
N SER A 374 16.30 -30.21 12.11
CA SER A 374 16.06 -28.77 12.11
C SER A 374 17.40 -28.02 12.10
N SER A 375 17.54 -27.05 11.18
CA SER A 375 18.63 -26.08 11.00
C SER A 375 19.63 -26.35 9.86
N VAL A 376 19.86 -25.31 9.04
CA VAL A 376 20.68 -25.31 7.81
C VAL A 376 22.16 -25.07 8.11
N ARG A 377 22.74 -25.66 9.17
CA ARG A 377 24.17 -25.47 9.48
C ARG A 377 25.06 -26.70 9.47
N THR A 378 24.52 -27.89 9.23
CA THR A 378 25.34 -29.10 9.05
C THR A 378 24.66 -30.05 8.06
N MET A 379 24.73 -29.74 6.76
CA MET A 379 24.44 -30.71 5.70
C MET A 379 25.75 -31.20 5.10
N SER A 380 25.94 -32.52 5.00
CA SER A 380 27.08 -33.08 4.27
C SER A 380 26.99 -32.74 2.78
N ARG A 381 28.13 -32.76 2.06
CA ARG A 381 28.18 -32.45 0.63
C ARG A 381 27.23 -33.33 -0.21
N GLU A 382 27.02 -34.57 0.22
CA GLU A 382 26.16 -35.56 -0.45
C GLU A 382 24.67 -35.19 -0.33
N THR A 383 24.21 -34.72 0.84
CA THR A 383 22.82 -34.28 1.04
C THR A 383 22.49 -33.03 0.20
N MET A 384 23.47 -32.15 0.02
CA MET A 384 23.32 -30.95 -0.81
C MET A 384 23.23 -31.28 -2.31
N GLN A 385 23.82 -32.39 -2.74
CA GLN A 385 23.76 -32.89 -4.12
C GLN A 385 22.39 -33.53 -4.43
N CYS A 386 21.82 -34.33 -3.51
CA CYS A 386 20.45 -34.85 -3.64
C CYS A 386 19.41 -33.72 -3.71
N TYR A 387 19.54 -32.67 -2.89
CA TYR A 387 18.64 -31.50 -2.94
C TYR A 387 18.70 -30.75 -4.28
N ARG A 388 19.89 -30.60 -4.86
CA ARG A 388 20.08 -29.96 -6.17
C ARG A 388 19.51 -30.79 -7.32
N LEU A 389 19.56 -32.13 -7.22
CA LEU A 389 18.98 -33.06 -8.19
C LEU A 389 17.45 -33.07 -8.15
N CYS A 390 16.81 -33.19 -6.97
CA CYS A 390 15.33 -33.07 -6.89
C CYS A 390 14.87 -31.67 -7.37
N ARG A 391 15.60 -30.58 -7.07
CA ARG A 391 15.25 -29.22 -7.55
C ARG A 391 15.33 -29.07 -9.08
N ARG A 392 16.30 -29.71 -9.75
CA ARG A 392 16.40 -29.68 -11.23
C ARG A 392 15.27 -30.47 -11.89
N PHE A 393 14.89 -31.62 -11.31
CA PHE A 393 13.80 -32.45 -11.83
C PHE A 393 12.45 -31.70 -11.83
N PHE A 394 12.16 -30.93 -10.78
CA PHE A 394 10.94 -30.10 -10.73
C PHE A 394 11.01 -28.84 -11.60
N SER A 395 12.19 -28.30 -11.91
CA SER A 395 12.31 -27.16 -12.83
C SER A 395 12.14 -27.52 -14.30
N GLY A 396 12.40 -28.79 -14.69
CA GLY A 396 12.29 -29.26 -16.07
C GLY A 396 10.88 -29.60 -16.55
N VAL A 397 9.90 -29.67 -15.63
CA VAL A 397 8.49 -29.99 -15.96
C VAL A 397 7.68 -28.73 -16.34
N PHE A 398 8.22 -27.52 -16.13
CA PHE A 398 7.50 -26.26 -16.35
C PHE A 398 7.90 -25.47 -17.60
N THR A 399 8.81 -25.97 -18.44
CA THR A 399 9.26 -25.28 -19.68
C THR A 399 8.70 -25.92 -20.96
N GLY A 400 7.47 -26.42 -20.94
CA GLY A 400 6.91 -27.12 -22.09
C GLY A 400 5.40 -27.04 -22.24
N ILE A 401 4.80 -25.84 -22.21
CA ILE A 401 3.48 -25.59 -22.80
C ILE A 401 3.47 -24.18 -23.42
N HIS A 402 3.81 -24.12 -24.71
CA HIS A 402 3.53 -23.03 -25.63
C HIS A 402 2.82 -23.68 -26.82
N HIS A 403 1.50 -23.48 -26.96
CA HIS A 403 0.72 -23.34 -28.21
C HIS A 403 -0.80 -23.50 -27.99
N ASP A 404 -1.54 -22.65 -28.71
CA ASP A 404 -2.93 -22.74 -29.19
C ASP A 404 -4.10 -22.56 -28.20
N TYR A 405 -4.61 -21.33 -28.09
CA TYR A 405 -5.81 -20.79 -28.78
C TYR A 405 -6.18 -19.39 -28.27
#